data_AF-A0A7G8QB97-F1
#
_entry.id   AF-A0A7G8QB97-F1
#
_cell.length_a   1.000
_cell.length_b   1.000
_cell.length_c   1.000
_cell.angle_alpha   90.00
_cell.angle_beta   90.00
_cell.angle_gamma   90.00
#
_symmetry.space_group_name_H-M   'P 1'
#
loop_
_entity.id
_entity.type
_entity.pdbx_description
1 polymer ?
#
loop_
_entity_poly.entity_id
_entity_poly.type
_entity_poly.pdbx_seq_one_letter_code
_entity_poly.pdbx_strand_id
1 'polypeptide(L)'
;MKVVFWLMIFSACSVIMSEAEHVMSVLMGVEILSIGVYSVMVSALAFNGSVMFCLVFLTLSVCEAVLGLSILVSIAKSYGKEKSPSFFLLKF
;
A
#
# COMPACT_ATOMS: atom_id res chain seq x y z
N MET A 1 -14.99 -7.69 14.40
CA MET A 1 -14.42 -6.71 13.44
C MET A 1 -13.24 -5.93 14.01
N LYS A 2 -13.33 -5.32 15.20
CA LYS A 2 -12.18 -4.60 15.80
C LYS A 2 -10.89 -5.42 15.91
N VAL A 3 -10.95 -6.67 16.38
CA VAL A 3 -9.75 -7.54 16.50
C VAL A 3 -9.09 -7.81 15.14
N VAL A 4 -9.89 -8.07 14.11
CA VAL A 4 -9.39 -8.32 12.74
C VAL A 4 -8.68 -7.08 12.18
N PHE A 5 -9.21 -5.88 12.44
CA PHE A 5 -8.58 -4.63 12.03
C PHE A 5 -7.21 -4.42 12.70
N TRP A 6 -7.12 -4.65 14.01
CA TRP A 6 -5.84 -4.57 14.73
C TRP A 6 -4.82 -5.58 14.22
N LEU A 7 -5.26 -6.81 13.91
CA LEU A 7 -4.39 -7.84 13.32
C LEU A 7 -3.87 -7.43 11.94
N MET A 8 -4.73 -6.85 11.08
CA MET A 8 -4.34 -6.37 9.74
C MET A 8 -3.34 -5.22 9.81
N ILE A 9 -3.47 -4.31 10.78
CA ILE A 9 -2.50 -3.23 10.98
C ILE A 9 -1.16 -3.78 11.47
N PHE A 10 -1.20 -4.72 12.42
CA PHE A 10 0.02 -5.30 12.95
C PHE A 10 0.78 -6.10 11.88
N SER A 11 0.08 -6.86 11.04
CA SER A 11 0.70 -7.57 9.92
C SER A 11 1.25 -6.60 8.87
N ALA A 12 0.51 -5.55 8.50
CA ALA A 12 1.00 -4.53 7.57
C ALA A 12 2.27 -3.85 8.09
N CYS A 13 2.29 -3.44 9.36
CA CYS A 13 3.45 -2.83 9.99
C CYS A 13 4.65 -3.78 10.01
N SER A 14 4.39 -5.06 10.31
CA SER A 14 5.42 -6.10 10.32
C SER A 14 6.05 -6.32 8.93
N VAL A 15 5.24 -6.33 7.86
CA VAL A 15 5.69 -6.46 6.46
C VAL A 15 6.50 -5.25 5.99
N ILE A 16 6.12 -4.04 6.44
CA ILE A 16 6.86 -2.81 6.15
C ILE A 16 8.21 -2.81 6.89
N MET A 17 8.25 -3.31 8.12
CA MET A 17 9.46 -3.35 8.95
C MET A 17 10.43 -4.46 8.56
N SER A 18 9.97 -5.59 8.04
CA SER A 18 10.82 -6.75 7.78
C SER A 18 11.81 -6.53 6.63
N GLU A 19 11.38 -5.88 5.55
CA GLU A 19 12.17 -5.80 4.30
C GLU A 19 12.09 -4.39 3.71
N ALA A 20 12.54 -3.38 4.47
CA ALA A 20 12.57 -1.99 4.02
C ALA A 20 13.50 -1.76 2.80
N GLU A 21 14.36 -2.73 2.50
CA GLU A 21 15.30 -2.70 1.37
C GLU A 21 14.60 -2.95 0.02
N HIS A 22 13.50 -3.69 0.05
CA HIS A 22 12.70 -3.99 -1.13
C HIS A 22 11.48 -3.07 -1.16
N VAL A 23 11.51 -2.05 -2.02
CA VAL A 23 10.39 -1.11 -2.23
C VAL A 23 9.07 -1.84 -2.54
N MET A 24 9.14 -3.04 -3.14
CA MET A 24 7.97 -3.88 -3.40
C MET A 24 7.29 -4.38 -2.12
N SER A 25 8.04 -4.63 -1.03
CA SER A 25 7.48 -5.00 0.28
C SER A 25 6.72 -3.84 0.92
N VAL A 26 7.23 -2.61 0.75
CA VAL A 26 6.55 -1.39 1.20
C VAL A 26 5.23 -1.20 0.43
N LEU A 27 5.22 -1.44 -0.89
CA LEU A 27 4.01 -1.35 -1.71
C LEU A 27 2.92 -2.35 -1.24
N MET A 28 3.31 -3.60 -0.98
CA MET A 28 2.42 -4.63 -0.44
C MET A 28 1.86 -4.24 0.94
N GLY A 29 2.68 -3.63 1.80
CA GLY A 29 2.24 -3.13 3.11
C GLY A 29 1.14 -2.08 3.01
N VAL A 30 1.24 -1.17 2.03
CA VAL A 30 0.24 -0.10 1.80
C VAL A 30 -1.10 -0.68 1.31
N GLU A 31 -1.08 -1.71 0.46
CA GLU A 31 -2.31 -2.38 0.01
C GLU A 31 -3.02 -3.14 1.14
N ILE A 32 -2.28 -3.80 2.04
CA ILE A 32 -2.86 -4.45 3.22
C ILE A 32 -3.54 -3.42 4.13
N LEU A 33 -2.94 -2.23 4.25
CA LEU A 33 -3.48 -1.12 5.05
C LEU A 33 -4.76 -0.54 4.43
N SER A 34 -4.82 -0.37 3.09
CA SER A 34 -6.01 0.14 2.39
C SER A 34 -7.20 -0.83 2.49
N ILE A 35 -6.97 -2.14 2.41
CA ILE A 35 -7.98 -3.18 2.65
C ILE A 35 -8.45 -3.16 4.11
N GLY A 36 -7.54 -2.95 5.07
CA GLY A 36 -7.89 -2.77 6.48
C GLY A 36 -8.86 -1.61 6.70
N VAL A 37 -8.59 -0.44 6.11
CA VAL A 37 -9.47 0.74 6.17
C VAL A 37 -10.81 0.48 5.48
N TYR A 38 -10.81 -0.18 4.32
CA TYR A 38 -12.03 -0.58 3.61
C TYR A 38 -12.93 -1.46 4.50
N SER A 39 -12.37 -2.42 5.23
CA SER A 39 -13.14 -3.30 6.12
C SER A 39 -13.89 -2.54 7.22
N VAL A 40 -13.28 -1.48 7.76
CA VAL A 40 -13.90 -0.61 8.77
C VAL A 40 -14.97 0.28 8.13
N MET A 41 -14.69 0.86 6.98
CA MET A 41 -15.66 1.69 6.24
C MET A 41 -16.92 0.90 5.87
N VAL A 42 -16.77 -0.32 5.35
CA VAL A 42 -17.91 -1.18 5.05
C VAL A 42 -18.72 -1.47 6.33
N SER A 43 -18.06 -1.76 7.45
CA SER A 43 -18.77 -2.02 8.71
C SER A 43 -19.53 -0.80 9.26
N ALA A 44 -18.99 0.40 9.05
CA ALA A 44 -19.60 1.64 9.53
C ALA A 44 -20.73 2.12 8.60
N LEU A 45 -20.58 1.94 7.28
CA LEU A 45 -21.53 2.43 6.28
C LEU A 45 -22.56 1.37 5.86
N ALA A 46 -22.40 0.11 6.26
CA ALA A 46 -23.34 -0.98 5.96
C ALA A 46 -24.77 -0.65 6.41
N PHE A 47 -24.94 0.07 7.52
CA PHE A 47 -26.26 0.46 8.02
C PHE A 47 -26.92 1.62 7.26
N ASN A 48 -26.13 2.47 6.58
CA ASN A 48 -26.63 3.63 5.85
C ASN A 48 -26.79 3.38 4.33
N GLY A 49 -26.51 2.16 3.85
CA GLY A 49 -26.68 1.80 2.43
C GLY A 49 -25.72 2.49 1.46
N SER A 50 -24.76 3.26 1.95
CA SER A 50 -23.79 4.04 1.15
C SER A 50 -22.58 3.20 0.71
N VAL A 51 -22.79 1.94 0.34
CA VAL A 51 -21.74 1.00 -0.09
C VAL A 51 -21.01 1.48 -1.35
N MET A 52 -21.69 2.28 -2.19
CA MET A 52 -21.10 2.90 -3.39
C MET A 52 -19.89 3.78 -3.06
N PHE A 53 -19.90 4.47 -1.90
CA PHE A 53 -18.76 5.26 -1.45
C PHE A 53 -17.54 4.39 -1.11
N CYS A 54 -17.78 3.20 -0.54
CA CYS A 54 -16.71 2.24 -0.23
C CYS A 54 -16.07 1.70 -1.52
N LEU A 55 -16.86 1.48 -2.58
CA LEU A 55 -16.32 1.05 -3.87
C LEU A 55 -15.47 2.13 -4.54
N VAL A 56 -15.90 3.39 -4.49
CA VAL A 56 -15.09 4.52 -5.01
C VAL A 56 -13.76 4.62 -4.26
N PHE A 57 -13.78 4.53 -2.92
CA PHE A 57 -12.56 4.50 -2.12
C PHE A 57 -11.60 3.36 -2.53
N LEU A 58 -12.14 2.16 -2.75
CA LEU A 58 -11.35 1.02 -3.19
C LEU A 58 -10.67 1.29 -4.54
N THR A 59 -11.40 1.86 -5.52
CA THR A 59 -10.81 2.18 -6.83
C THR A 59 -9.69 3.22 -6.75
N LEU A 60 -9.86 4.27 -5.93
CA LEU A 60 -8.82 5.26 -5.71
C LEU A 60 -7.57 4.63 -5.07
N SER A 61 -7.76 3.72 -4.11
CA SER A 61 -6.63 3.02 -3.47
C SER A 61 -5.82 2.16 -4.43
N VAL A 62 -6.49 1.48 -5.38
CA VAL A 62 -5.81 0.68 -6.41
C VAL A 62 -5.09 1.57 -7.42
N CYS A 63 -5.65 2.73 -7.78
CA CYS A 63 -4.98 3.69 -8.65
C CYS A 63 -3.66 4.19 -8.05
N GLU A 64 -3.65 4.55 -6.76
CA GLU A 64 -2.43 4.93 -6.06
C GLU A 64 -1.39 3.80 -6.03
N ALA A 65 -1.82 2.55 -5.83
CA ALA A 65 -0.94 1.39 -5.87
C ALA A 65 -0.31 1.18 -7.27
N VAL A 66 -1.10 1.31 -8.34
CA VAL A 66 -0.60 1.21 -9.73
C VAL A 66 0.37 2.35 -10.06
N LEU A 67 0.10 3.57 -9.59
CA LEU A 67 1.03 4.69 -9.73
C LEU A 67 2.35 4.38 -9.02
N GLY A 68 2.31 3.89 -7.77
CA GLY A 68 3.49 3.46 -7.03
C GLY A 68 4.28 2.37 -7.76
N LEU A 69 3.60 1.39 -8.35
CA LEU A 69 4.23 0.31 -9.13
C LEU A 69 4.85 0.84 -10.43
N SER A 70 4.21 1.78 -11.12
CA SER A 70 4.72 2.36 -12.36
C SER A 70 6.02 3.15 -12.14
N ILE A 71 6.12 3.85 -11.00
CA ILE A 71 7.33 4.56 -10.57
C ILE A 71 8.43 3.54 -10.25
N LEU A 72 8.09 2.47 -9.53
CA LEU A 72 9.02 1.39 -9.20
C LEU A 72 9.63 0.72 -10.45
N VAL A 73 8.80 0.44 -11.47
CA VAL A 73 9.26 -0.17 -12.73
C VAL A 73 10.14 0.80 -13.53
N SER A 74 9.81 2.09 -13.55
CA SER A 74 10.61 3.13 -14.23
C SER A 74 12.01 3.25 -13.63
N ILE A 75 12.08 3.17 -12.31
CA ILE A 75 13.30 3.09 -11.54
C ILE A 75 14.06 1.81 -11.87
N ALA A 76 13.43 0.63 -11.78
CA ALA A 76 14.08 -0.65 -12.05
C ALA A 76 14.70 -0.72 -13.46
N LYS A 77 14.05 -0.11 -14.47
CA LYS A 77 14.58 0.01 -15.84
C LYS A 77 15.83 0.90 -15.91
N SER A 78 15.93 1.92 -15.08
CA SER A 78 17.06 2.86 -15.05
C SER A 78 18.29 2.28 -14.33
N TYR A 79 18.11 1.45 -13.30
CA TYR A 79 19.22 0.77 -12.57
C TYR A 79 19.83 -0.42 -13.34
N GLY A 80 19.23 -0.87 -14.45
CA GLY A 80 19.68 -2.06 -15.19
C GLY A 80 21.01 -1.93 -15.95
N LYS A 81 21.66 -0.76 -15.98
CA LYS A 81 22.91 -0.54 -16.73
C LYS A 81 24.17 -0.26 -15.91
N GLU A 82 24.05 0.00 -14.61
CA GLU A 82 25.19 0.30 -13.76
C GLU A 82 24.89 -0.10 -12.31
N LYS A 83 25.82 -0.89 -11.72
CA LYS A 83 25.67 -1.51 -10.41
C LYS A 83 25.31 -0.46 -9.34
N SER A 84 24.26 -0.75 -8.57
CA SER A 84 23.77 -0.02 -7.37
C SER A 84 24.90 0.48 -6.46
N PRO A 85 24.73 1.57 -5.67
CA PRO A 85 23.46 2.04 -5.11
C PRO A 85 23.31 3.58 -5.08
N SER A 86 22.38 4.12 -5.88
CA SER A 86 22.08 5.55 -5.85
C SER A 86 20.59 5.84 -5.73
N PHE A 87 19.88 5.15 -4.83
CA PHE A 87 18.61 5.70 -4.35
C PHE A 87 18.82 6.74 -3.25
N PHE A 88 20.03 6.77 -2.67
CA PHE A 88 20.40 7.72 -1.62
C PHE A 88 20.86 9.09 -2.16
N LEU A 89 20.82 9.31 -3.48
CA LEU A 89 21.20 10.59 -4.10
C LEU A 89 20.11 11.68 -4.03
N LEU A 90 19.00 11.40 -3.35
CA LEU A 90 18.07 12.41 -2.84
C LEU A 90 18.18 12.54 -1.31
N LYS A 91 19.37 12.32 -0.75
CA LYS A 91 19.73 12.99 0.48
C LYS A 91 19.99 14.45 0.13
N PHE A 92 19.06 15.29 0.60
CA PHE A 92 19.15 16.74 0.72
C PHE A 92 20.56 17.33 0.62
#